data_AF-A0ABD1T7M0-F1
#
_entry.id   AF-A0ABD1T7M0-F1
#
_cell.length_a   1.000
_cell.length_b   1.000
_cell.length_c   1.000
_cell.angle_alpha   90.00
_cell.angle_beta   90.00
_cell.angle_gamma   90.00
#
_symmetry.space_group_name_H-M   'P 1'
#
loop_
_entity.id
_entity.type
_entity.pdbx_description
1 polymer ?
#
loop_
_entity_poly.entity_id
_entity_poly.type
_entity_poly.pdbx_seq_one_letter_code
_entity_poly.pdbx_strand_id
1 'polypeptide(L)'
;MKRNAVYAMTATEFSKLIARIKSVHATVCNDIRDSFKILETCSIWTNREVDKKLPYQERHVLQQASILGNLEEFGVLKKSCASSNVASKHCDSNGESEHYNDVPAVVEFGAGRGYLTQMLADCYGIKEVLLVERKSYKLKADRSLRQKESLTVRAFEN
;
A
#
# COMPACT_ATOMS: atom_id res chain seq x y z
N MET A 1 21.80 20.04 -6.46
CA MET A 1 23.03 19.23 -6.27
C MET A 1 23.19 18.06 -7.26
N LYS A 2 22.20 17.18 -7.50
CA LYS A 2 22.37 16.06 -8.46
C LYS A 2 22.40 16.46 -9.96
N ARG A 3 21.61 17.47 -10.37
CA ARG A 3 21.56 17.94 -11.77
C ARG A 3 22.88 18.54 -12.25
N ASN A 4 23.53 19.37 -11.44
CA ASN A 4 24.78 20.04 -11.82
C ASN A 4 25.90 19.04 -12.10
N ALA A 5 25.93 17.91 -11.38
CA ALA A 5 26.90 16.84 -11.62
C ALA A 5 26.72 16.18 -13.00
N VAL A 6 25.49 16.10 -13.51
CA VAL A 6 25.21 15.55 -14.85
C VAL A 6 25.57 16.58 -15.93
N TYR A 7 25.22 17.85 -15.73
CA TYR A 7 25.53 18.91 -16.70
C TYR A 7 27.02 19.22 -16.83
N ALA A 8 27.81 18.93 -15.81
CA ALA A 8 29.27 19.09 -15.84
C ALA A 8 29.99 17.95 -16.58
N MET A 9 29.28 16.87 -16.97
CA MET A 9 29.89 15.75 -17.68
C MET A 9 30.14 16.09 -19.15
N THR A 10 31.26 15.61 -19.66
CA THR A 10 31.48 15.52 -21.10
C THR A 10 30.54 14.48 -21.73
N ALA A 11 30.33 14.54 -23.04
CA ALA A 11 29.50 13.58 -23.77
C ALA A 11 29.98 12.12 -23.57
N THR A 12 31.29 11.91 -23.46
CA THR A 12 31.90 10.59 -23.24
C THR A 12 31.62 10.06 -21.84
N GLU A 13 31.76 10.89 -20.81
CA GLU A 13 31.45 10.51 -19.42
C GLU A 13 29.97 10.21 -19.25
N PHE A 14 29.10 11.02 -19.86
CA PHE A 14 27.67 10.77 -19.86
C PHE A 14 27.33 9.45 -20.55
N SER A 15 27.94 9.17 -21.71
CA SER A 15 27.75 7.89 -22.41
C SER A 15 28.20 6.69 -21.58
N LYS A 16 29.33 6.80 -20.86
CA LYS A 16 29.79 5.76 -19.92
C LYS A 16 28.81 5.56 -18.76
N LEU A 17 28.24 6.63 -18.21
CA LEU A 17 27.22 6.55 -17.17
C LEU A 17 25.98 5.80 -17.67
N ILE A 18 25.48 6.14 -18.86
CA ILE A 18 24.34 5.45 -19.48
C ILE A 18 24.65 3.97 -19.72
N ALA A 19 25.84 3.65 -20.25
CA ALA A 19 26.27 2.26 -20.45
C ALA A 19 26.28 1.46 -19.14
N ARG A 20 26.77 2.09 -18.06
CA ARG A 20 26.78 1.48 -16.72
C ARG A 20 25.37 1.27 -16.16
N ILE A 21 24.47 2.24 -16.31
CA ILE A 21 23.06 2.08 -15.92
C ILE A 21 22.43 0.92 -16.69
N LYS A 22 22.65 0.83 -18.01
CA LYS A 22 22.13 -0.27 -18.84
C LYS A 22 22.70 -1.63 -18.43
N SER A 23 24.00 -1.70 -18.13
CA SER A 23 24.65 -2.94 -17.66
C SER A 23 24.10 -3.40 -16.31
N VAL A 24 23.92 -2.49 -15.35
CA VAL A 24 23.28 -2.81 -14.06
C VAL A 24 21.82 -3.22 -14.27
N HIS A 25 21.07 -2.51 -15.10
CA HIS A 25 19.69 -2.88 -15.42
C HIS A 25 19.61 -4.29 -16.03
N ALA A 26 20.45 -4.61 -16.99
CA ALA A 26 20.47 -5.94 -17.62
C ALA A 26 20.89 -7.07 -16.67
N THR A 27 21.60 -6.77 -15.58
CA THR A 27 22.00 -7.77 -14.58
C THR A 27 20.98 -7.92 -13.47
N VAL A 28 20.27 -6.85 -13.10
CA VAL A 28 19.30 -6.84 -11.99
C VAL A 28 17.88 -7.12 -12.47
N CYS A 29 17.49 -6.64 -13.64
CA CYS A 29 16.09 -6.64 -14.09
C CYS A 29 15.66 -7.90 -14.86
N ASN A 30 16.53 -8.90 -15.05
CA ASN A 30 16.10 -10.15 -15.71
C ASN A 30 15.07 -10.93 -14.87
N ASP A 31 15.09 -10.75 -13.54
CA ASP A 31 14.23 -11.46 -12.61
C ASP A 31 13.17 -10.57 -11.94
N ILE A 32 13.08 -9.29 -12.32
CA ILE A 32 12.02 -8.40 -11.81
C ILE A 32 10.74 -8.73 -12.56
N ARG A 33 9.86 -9.51 -11.91
CA ARG A 33 8.52 -9.80 -12.41
C ARG A 33 7.64 -8.56 -12.30
N ASP A 34 6.85 -8.31 -13.35
CA ASP A 34 5.77 -7.33 -13.25
C ASP A 34 4.79 -7.76 -12.16
N SER A 35 4.62 -6.89 -11.15
CA SER A 35 3.85 -7.19 -9.95
C SER A 35 2.59 -6.31 -9.90
N PHE A 36 1.69 -6.53 -10.86
CA PHE A 36 0.37 -5.89 -10.88
C PHE A 36 -0.69 -6.89 -10.41
N LYS A 37 -1.27 -6.65 -9.24
CA LYS A 37 -2.17 -7.60 -8.56
C LYS A 37 -3.36 -6.89 -7.97
N ILE A 38 -4.50 -6.95 -8.65
CA ILE A 38 -5.77 -6.46 -8.11
C ILE A 38 -6.51 -7.64 -7.51
N LEU A 39 -6.86 -7.54 -6.24
CA LEU A 39 -7.62 -8.54 -5.52
C LEU A 39 -9.09 -8.15 -5.41
N GLU A 40 -9.94 -9.16 -5.36
CA GLU A 40 -11.39 -9.00 -5.14
C GLU A 40 -11.69 -8.31 -3.80
N THR A 41 -10.84 -8.49 -2.79
CA THR A 41 -10.95 -7.81 -1.49
C THR A 41 -10.93 -6.27 -1.63
N CYS A 42 -10.37 -5.73 -2.72
CA CYS A 42 -10.36 -4.31 -3.04
C CYS A 42 -11.52 -3.85 -3.94
N SER A 43 -12.50 -4.72 -4.23
CA SER A 43 -13.54 -4.47 -5.24
C SER A 43 -14.41 -3.25 -4.91
N ILE A 44 -14.70 -3.00 -3.62
CA ILE A 44 -15.43 -1.80 -3.18
C ILE A 44 -14.76 -0.51 -3.71
N TRP A 45 -13.43 -0.47 -3.71
CA TRP A 45 -12.67 0.66 -4.22
C TRP A 45 -12.59 0.68 -5.74
N THR A 46 -12.31 -0.46 -6.39
CA THR A 46 -12.17 -0.52 -7.85
C THR A 46 -13.50 -0.35 -8.59
N ASN A 47 -14.61 -0.77 -7.97
CA ASN A 47 -15.98 -0.61 -8.49
C ASN A 47 -16.59 0.75 -8.16
N ARG A 48 -15.84 1.64 -7.50
CA ARG A 48 -16.27 2.99 -7.11
C ARG A 48 -17.45 3.01 -6.15
N GLU A 49 -17.55 2.00 -5.29
CA GLU A 49 -18.57 1.86 -4.25
C GLU A 49 -18.15 2.54 -2.93
N VAL A 50 -17.08 3.32 -2.97
CA VAL A 50 -16.56 4.12 -1.84
C VAL A 50 -17.30 5.44 -1.66
N ASP A 51 -17.18 6.03 -0.46
CA ASP A 51 -17.78 7.33 -0.16
C ASP A 51 -17.35 8.39 -1.19
N LYS A 52 -18.35 9.00 -1.86
CA LYS A 52 -18.18 10.04 -2.87
C LYS A 52 -17.51 11.31 -2.33
N LYS A 53 -17.44 11.48 -1.00
CA LYS A 53 -16.71 12.58 -0.35
C LYS A 53 -15.18 12.42 -0.47
N LEU A 54 -14.69 11.20 -0.73
CA LEU A 54 -13.28 10.94 -0.92
C LEU A 54 -12.83 11.38 -2.33
N PRO A 55 -11.71 12.10 -2.46
CA PRO A 55 -11.17 12.43 -3.77
C PRO A 55 -10.75 11.15 -4.50
N TYR A 56 -11.56 10.73 -5.47
CA TYR A 56 -11.35 9.52 -6.25
C TYR A 56 -10.58 9.83 -7.54
N GLN A 57 -9.47 9.13 -7.75
CA GLN A 57 -8.78 9.07 -9.04
C GLN A 57 -8.46 7.61 -9.33
N GLU A 58 -9.01 7.07 -10.42
CA GLU A 58 -8.93 5.65 -10.76
C GLU A 58 -7.50 5.13 -10.80
N ARG A 59 -6.58 5.89 -11.41
CA ARG A 59 -5.15 5.53 -11.45
C ARG A 59 -4.56 5.35 -10.05
N HIS A 60 -4.92 6.20 -9.10
CA HIS A 60 -4.44 6.07 -7.73
C HIS A 60 -5.07 4.87 -7.04
N VAL A 61 -6.35 4.61 -7.27
CA VAL A 61 -7.04 3.44 -6.69
C VAL A 61 -6.43 2.14 -7.18
N LEU A 62 -6.20 1.99 -8.48
CA LEU A 62 -5.56 0.81 -9.05
C LEU A 62 -4.14 0.62 -8.48
N GLN A 63 -3.41 1.72 -8.26
CA GLN A 63 -2.10 1.67 -7.64
C GLN A 63 -2.17 1.19 -6.18
N GLN A 64 -3.09 1.74 -5.37
CA GLN A 64 -3.25 1.30 -3.97
C GLN A 64 -3.70 -0.17 -3.91
N ALA A 65 -4.68 -0.57 -4.73
CA ALA A 65 -5.15 -1.95 -4.79
C ALA A 65 -4.02 -2.90 -5.18
N SER A 66 -3.18 -2.50 -6.14
CA SER A 66 -2.00 -3.28 -6.51
C SER A 66 -0.98 -3.40 -5.39
N ILE A 67 -0.79 -2.36 -4.57
CA ILE A 67 0.10 -2.44 -3.40
C ILE A 67 -0.46 -3.49 -2.41
N LEU A 68 -1.75 -3.42 -2.07
CA LEU A 68 -2.37 -4.37 -1.15
C LEU A 68 -2.35 -5.80 -1.69
N GLY A 69 -2.60 -5.98 -2.99
CA GLY A 69 -2.54 -7.29 -3.62
C GLY A 69 -1.17 -7.95 -3.52
N ASN A 70 -0.11 -7.16 -3.67
CA ASN A 70 1.24 -7.68 -3.46
C ASN A 70 1.50 -7.96 -1.97
N LEU A 71 1.08 -7.09 -1.05
CA LEU A 71 1.25 -7.33 0.39
C LEU A 71 0.56 -8.63 0.83
N GLU A 72 -0.60 -8.95 0.29
CA GLU A 72 -1.26 -10.24 0.53
C GLU A 72 -0.52 -11.41 -0.12
N GLU A 73 -0.05 -11.28 -1.37
CA GLU A 73 0.73 -12.32 -2.05
C GLU A 73 2.02 -12.67 -1.29
N PHE A 74 2.67 -11.67 -0.68
CA PHE A 74 3.83 -11.86 0.18
C PHE A 74 3.49 -12.29 1.63
N GLY A 75 2.21 -12.48 1.95
CA GLY A 75 1.75 -12.92 3.26
C GLY A 75 1.83 -11.86 4.37
N VAL A 76 2.04 -10.59 4.01
CA VAL A 76 2.03 -9.46 4.95
C VAL A 76 0.60 -9.17 5.41
N LEU A 77 -0.36 -9.25 4.48
CA LEU A 77 -1.78 -9.17 4.78
C LEU A 77 -2.38 -10.57 4.79
N LYS A 78 -3.15 -10.89 5.84
CA LYS A 78 -3.95 -12.11 5.87
C LYS A 78 -5.14 -11.93 4.93
N LYS A 79 -5.43 -12.96 4.12
CA LYS A 79 -6.64 -13.00 3.30
C LYS A 79 -7.85 -12.74 4.20
N SER A 80 -8.60 -11.69 3.86
CA SER A 80 -9.86 -11.41 4.52
C SER A 80 -10.82 -12.56 4.25
N CYS A 81 -11.15 -13.34 5.27
CA CYS A 81 -12.24 -14.32 5.22
C CYS A 81 -13.60 -13.62 5.29
N ALA A 82 -13.81 -12.54 4.55
CA ALA A 82 -15.07 -11.81 4.56
C ALA A 82 -16.00 -12.29 3.42
N SER A 83 -16.91 -13.19 3.81
CA SER A 83 -18.23 -13.41 3.21
C SER A 83 -18.35 -14.35 2.00
N SER A 84 -18.21 -15.65 2.24
CA SER A 84 -19.13 -16.61 1.61
C SER A 84 -20.30 -16.85 2.57
N ASN A 85 -21.42 -16.14 2.37
CA ASN A 85 -22.73 -16.53 2.88
C ASN A 85 -23.28 -17.77 2.15
N VAL A 86 -22.43 -18.76 1.89
CA VAL A 86 -22.82 -20.08 1.45
C VAL A 86 -22.10 -21.04 2.37
N ALA A 87 -22.88 -21.77 3.16
CA ALA A 87 -22.42 -22.87 3.97
C ALA A 87 -21.60 -23.85 3.10
N SER A 88 -20.28 -23.72 3.13
CA SER A 88 -19.37 -24.74 2.62
C SER A 88 -18.64 -25.33 3.80
N LYS A 89 -19.17 -26.45 4.28
CA LYS A 89 -18.45 -27.41 5.12
C LYS A 89 -17.33 -28.03 4.28
N HIS A 90 -16.14 -27.45 4.31
CA HIS A 90 -14.86 -28.18 4.39
C HIS A 90 -13.71 -27.19 4.32
N CYS A 91 -13.09 -26.93 5.47
CA CYS A 91 -11.66 -26.72 5.52
C CYS A 91 -11.16 -27.57 6.68
N ASP A 92 -10.37 -28.59 6.34
CA ASP A 92 -9.85 -29.57 7.27
C ASP A 92 -8.98 -28.90 8.32
N SER A 93 -9.23 -29.32 9.55
CA SER A 93 -8.53 -28.90 10.75
C SER A 93 -7.09 -29.39 10.73
N ASN A 94 -6.14 -28.49 10.99
CA ASN A 94 -4.94 -28.81 11.75
C ASN A 94 -4.32 -27.54 12.33
N GLY A 95 -4.45 -27.41 13.66
CA GLY A 95 -3.53 -26.72 14.57
C GLY A 95 -3.15 -25.27 14.26
N GLU A 96 -3.82 -24.31 14.88
CA GLU A 96 -3.34 -23.68 16.12
C GLU A 96 -4.32 -22.57 16.52
N SER A 97 -4.70 -22.59 17.79
CA SER A 97 -5.53 -21.59 18.43
C SER A 97 -4.77 -20.28 18.57
N GLU A 98 -5.03 -19.27 17.74
CA GLU A 98 -4.50 -17.92 17.96
C GLU A 98 -5.60 -16.86 17.96
N HIS A 99 -6.01 -16.54 19.18
CA HIS A 99 -6.50 -15.25 19.69
C HIS A 99 -7.32 -14.34 18.76
N TYR A 100 -8.59 -14.20 19.15
CA TYR A 100 -9.56 -13.15 18.84
C TYR A 100 -9.12 -11.68 19.10
N ASN A 101 -7.83 -11.37 19.27
CA ASN A 101 -7.37 -10.06 19.74
C ASN A 101 -6.24 -9.40 18.94
N ASP A 102 -5.71 -10.03 17.89
CA ASP A 102 -4.65 -9.40 17.10
C ASP A 102 -5.25 -8.49 16.02
N VAL A 103 -5.79 -7.36 16.47
CA VAL A 103 -6.18 -6.27 15.57
C VAL A 103 -4.90 -5.81 14.88
N PRO A 104 -4.75 -5.97 13.55
CA PRO A 104 -3.50 -5.63 12.90
C PRO A 104 -3.31 -4.11 12.98
N ALA A 105 -2.23 -3.68 13.63
CA ALA A 105 -1.82 -2.29 13.65
C ALA A 105 -0.90 -2.02 12.46
N VAL A 106 -1.13 -0.93 11.74
CA VAL A 106 -0.32 -0.55 10.57
C VAL A 106 0.47 0.72 10.86
N VAL A 107 1.72 0.76 10.41
CA VAL A 107 2.54 1.98 10.41
C VAL A 107 2.73 2.45 8.98
N GLU A 108 2.19 3.63 8.63
CA GLU A 108 2.36 4.24 7.31
C GLU A 108 3.38 5.38 7.36
N PHE A 109 4.51 5.19 6.67
CA PHE A 109 5.51 6.23 6.48
C PHE A 109 5.20 7.06 5.25
N GLY A 110 5.22 8.39 5.38
CA GLY A 110 4.90 9.31 4.29
C GLY A 110 3.42 9.28 3.90
N ALA A 111 2.54 9.12 4.89
CA ALA A 111 1.12 8.84 4.69
C ALA A 111 0.35 9.91 3.88
N GLY A 112 0.87 11.14 3.80
CA GLY A 112 0.28 12.20 2.98
C GLY A 112 -1.21 12.47 3.29
N ARG A 113 -2.11 11.96 2.43
CA ARG A 113 -3.58 12.08 2.58
C ARG A 113 -4.28 10.82 3.12
N GLY A 114 -3.56 9.72 3.30
CA GLY A 114 -4.05 8.49 3.95
C GLY A 114 -4.91 7.58 3.07
N TYR A 115 -4.87 7.70 1.74
CA TYR A 115 -5.71 6.87 0.85
C TYR A 115 -5.38 5.38 0.94
N LEU A 116 -4.10 5.03 1.07
CA LEU A 116 -3.68 3.64 1.26
C LEU A 116 -4.26 3.09 2.56
N THR A 117 -4.11 3.83 3.67
CA THR A 117 -4.72 3.47 4.95
C THR A 117 -6.25 3.35 4.87
N GLN A 118 -6.94 4.22 4.13
CA GLN A 118 -8.40 4.10 3.96
C GLN A 118 -8.78 2.78 3.29
N MET A 119 -8.09 2.42 2.20
CA MET A 119 -8.30 1.15 1.51
C MET A 119 -7.96 -0.05 2.40
N LEU A 120 -6.87 0.02 3.17
CA LEU A 120 -6.53 -1.00 4.17
C LEU A 120 -7.65 -1.20 5.21
N ALA A 121 -8.19 -0.10 5.75
CA ALA A 121 -9.26 -0.16 6.73
C ALA A 121 -10.56 -0.73 6.14
N ASP A 122 -10.90 -0.38 4.89
CA ASP A 122 -12.10 -0.88 4.20
C ASP A 122 -11.98 -2.35 3.80
N CYS A 123 -10.83 -2.75 3.26
CA CYS A 123 -10.65 -4.07 2.63
C CYS A 123 -10.20 -5.15 3.64
N TYR A 124 -9.40 -4.76 4.64
CA TYR A 124 -8.77 -5.70 5.57
C TYR A 124 -9.19 -5.48 7.03
N GLY A 125 -10.09 -4.53 7.31
CA GLY A 125 -10.64 -4.32 8.65
C GLY A 125 -9.63 -3.84 9.69
N ILE A 126 -8.55 -3.18 9.25
CA ILE A 126 -7.55 -2.55 10.12
C ILE A 126 -8.24 -1.54 11.03
N LYS A 127 -7.96 -1.61 12.35
CA LYS A 127 -8.56 -0.70 13.35
C LYS A 127 -7.55 0.21 14.04
N GLU A 128 -6.25 -0.04 13.91
CA GLU A 128 -5.22 0.81 14.51
C GLU A 128 -4.15 1.22 13.51
N VAL A 129 -3.87 2.52 13.42
CA VAL A 129 -2.89 3.06 12.48
C VAL A 129 -2.01 4.12 13.11
N LEU A 130 -0.72 4.00 12.84
CA LEU A 130 0.33 4.96 13.16
C LEU A 130 0.78 5.65 11.86
N LEU A 131 0.68 6.97 11.81
CA LEU A 131 1.11 7.76 10.67
C LEU A 131 2.42 8.48 11.01
N VAL A 132 3.44 8.30 10.17
CA VAL A 132 4.76 8.94 10.33
C VAL A 132 5.02 9.85 9.14
N GLU A 133 5.21 11.15 9.37
CA GLU A 133 5.45 12.14 8.32
C GLU A 133 6.52 13.17 8.74
N ARG A 134 7.41 13.54 7.80
CA ARG A 134 8.56 14.41 8.08
C ARG A 134 8.20 15.90 8.08
N LYS A 135 7.20 16.30 7.28
CA LYS A 135 6.74 17.69 7.22
C LYS A 135 5.38 17.82 7.88
N SER A 136 5.23 18.83 8.74
CA SER A 136 4.02 19.19 9.50
C SER A 136 2.83 19.68 8.66
N TYR A 137 2.61 19.12 7.46
CA TYR A 137 1.27 19.03 6.87
C TYR A 137 0.32 18.10 7.67
N LYS A 138 0.68 17.82 8.93
CA LYS A 138 -0.14 17.46 10.09
C LYS A 138 -1.62 17.61 9.73
N LEU A 139 -2.34 16.50 9.83
CA LEU A 139 -3.79 16.44 9.72
C LEU A 139 -4.39 16.20 8.33
N LYS A 140 -3.68 15.98 7.21
CA LYS A 140 -4.38 15.59 5.96
C LYS A 140 -4.91 14.17 6.02
N ALA A 141 -4.02 13.20 6.20
CA ALA A 141 -4.40 11.81 6.48
C ALA A 141 -5.18 11.73 7.80
N ASP A 142 -4.70 12.38 8.85
CA ASP A 142 -5.37 12.30 10.16
C ASP A 142 -6.79 12.93 10.14
N ARG A 143 -7.07 14.06 9.47
CA ARG A 143 -8.46 14.55 9.29
C ARG A 143 -9.32 13.65 8.43
N SER A 144 -8.78 13.11 7.33
CA SER A 144 -9.56 12.25 6.43
C SER A 144 -9.91 10.92 7.11
N LEU A 145 -8.99 10.40 7.91
CA LEU A 145 -9.11 9.10 8.58
C LEU A 145 -9.93 9.17 9.87
N ARG A 146 -9.90 10.29 10.61
CA ARG A 146 -10.75 10.49 11.80
C ARG A 146 -12.26 10.50 11.50
N GLN A 147 -12.64 10.69 10.24
CA GLN A 147 -14.04 10.53 9.83
C GLN A 147 -14.50 9.06 9.83
N LYS A 148 -13.56 8.12 9.93
CA LYS A 148 -13.83 6.69 9.99
C LYS A 148 -13.88 6.25 11.46
N GLU A 149 -15.08 6.11 12.00
CA GLU A 149 -15.32 5.81 13.42
C GLU A 149 -14.68 4.50 13.89
N SER A 150 -14.47 3.55 12.97
CA SER A 150 -13.86 2.24 13.26
C SER A 150 -12.32 2.27 13.36
N LEU A 151 -11.68 3.42 13.15
CA LEU A 151 -10.21 3.54 13.04
C LEU A 151 -9.61 4.41 14.14
N THR A 152 -8.71 3.83 14.93
CA THR A 152 -7.86 4.56 15.88
C THR A 152 -6.61 5.08 15.17
N VAL A 153 -6.47 6.41 15.11
CA VAL A 153 -5.37 7.08 14.38
C VAL A 153 -4.44 7.80 15.36
N ARG A 154 -3.15 7.46 15.30
CA ARG A 154 -2.06 8.18 15.99
C ARG A 154 -1.09 8.74 14.96
N ALA A 155 -0.62 9.97 15.14
CA ALA A 155 0.29 10.64 14.20
C ALA A 155 1.55 11.14 14.91
N PHE A 156 2.72 10.89 14.31
CA PHE A 156 4.02 11.27 14.84
C PHE A 156 4.77 12.13 13.82
N GLU A 157 5.48 13.14 14.33
CA GLU A 157 6.43 13.95 13.56
C GLU A 157 7.85 13.56 13.94
N ASN A 158 8.71 13.38 12.93
CA ASN A 158 10.15 13.13 13.08
C ASN A 158 10.97 14.31 12.55
#